data_AF-A0AAD2GXT8-F1
#
_entry.id   AF-A0AAD2GXT8-F1
#
_cell.length_a   1.000
_cell.length_b   1.000
_cell.length_c   1.000
_cell.angle_alpha   90.00
_cell.angle_beta   90.00
_cell.angle_gamma   90.00
#
_symmetry.space_group_name_H-M   'P 1'
#
loop_
_entity.id
_entity.type
_entity.pdbx_description
1 polymer ?
#
loop_
_entity_poly.entity_id
_entity_poly.type
_entity_poly.pdbx_seq_one_letter_code
_entity_poly.pdbx_strand_id
1 'polypeptide(L)'
;MDPAAAAAQALKEQEDQRKLEEYIEKIHYSDRYTDDNYEYRHVILPKQLLRLVPKNFFDEEMGTLRLLSEPEWRGIGITQSLGWEHYEVHAPEPNVLLFRRPKDYAPPPQHANPKAATRRR
;
A
#
# COMPACT_ATOMS: atom_id res chain seq x y z
N MET A 1 -13.56 28.29 20.65
CA MET A 1 -13.79 26.92 20.15
C MET A 1 -14.31 26.10 21.32
N ASP A 2 -15.51 25.55 21.22
CA ASP A 2 -16.13 24.76 22.27
C ASP A 2 -15.36 23.45 22.49
N PRO A 3 -14.90 23.16 23.72
CA PRO A 3 -14.13 21.95 24.02
C PRO A 3 -14.93 20.66 23.77
N ALA A 4 -16.27 20.73 23.84
CA ALA A 4 -17.16 19.61 23.53
C ALA A 4 -17.17 19.25 22.03
N ALA A 5 -17.07 20.24 21.13
CA ALA A 5 -17.02 20.00 19.69
C ALA A 5 -15.68 19.35 19.28
N ALA A 6 -14.57 19.78 19.88
CA ALA A 6 -13.26 19.18 19.66
C ALA A 6 -13.19 17.72 20.14
N ALA A 7 -13.78 17.42 21.30
CA ALA A 7 -13.84 16.05 21.83
C ALA A 7 -14.69 15.11 20.96
N ALA A 8 -15.84 15.60 20.46
CA ALA A 8 -16.69 14.82 19.55
C ALA A 8 -16.00 14.54 18.21
N GLN A 9 -15.24 15.52 17.68
CA GLN A 9 -14.47 15.36 16.45
C GLN A 9 -13.32 14.35 16.63
N ALA A 10 -12.58 14.40 17.74
CA ALA A 10 -11.52 13.44 18.04
C ALA A 10 -12.03 12.00 18.20
N LEU A 11 -13.20 11.82 18.82
CA LEU A 11 -13.85 10.50 18.91
C LEU A 11 -14.21 9.95 17.53
N LYS A 12 -14.79 10.79 16.67
CA LYS A 12 -15.13 10.40 15.30
C LYS A 12 -13.89 10.03 14.48
N GLU A 13 -12.83 10.84 14.56
CA GLU A 13 -11.55 10.54 13.90
C GLU A 13 -10.96 9.21 14.40
N GLN A 14 -11.07 8.94 15.71
CA GLN A 14 -10.63 7.67 16.28
C GLN A 14 -11.45 6.48 15.77
N GLU A 15 -12.78 6.62 15.63
CA GLU A 15 -13.64 5.59 15.05
C GLU A 15 -13.35 5.36 13.56
N ASP A 16 -13.14 6.43 12.80
CA ASP A 16 -12.80 6.37 11.38
C ASP A 16 -11.43 5.69 11.17
N GLN A 17 -10.46 5.99 12.03
CA GLN A 17 -9.15 5.32 12.02
C GLN A 17 -9.25 3.83 12.34
N ARG A 18 -10.06 3.44 13.33
CA ARG A 18 -10.29 2.01 13.67
C ARG A 18 -10.93 1.25 12.52
N LYS A 19 -11.92 1.86 11.84
CA LYS A 19 -12.54 1.26 10.65
C LYS A 19 -11.55 1.14 9.51
N LEU A 20 -10.69 2.14 9.31
CA LEU A 20 -9.65 2.09 8.30
C LEU A 20 -8.67 0.94 8.57
N GLU A 21 -8.21 0.79 9.81
CA GLU A 21 -7.36 -0.34 10.24
C GLU A 21 -8.03 -1.68 9.99
N GLU A 22 -9.31 -1.84 10.36
CA GLU A 22 -10.09 -3.05 10.08
C GLU A 22 -10.18 -3.37 8.58
N TYR A 23 -10.29 -2.34 7.72
CA TYR A 23 -10.28 -2.54 6.27
C TYR A 23 -8.90 -2.90 5.74
N ILE A 24 -7.82 -2.34 6.31
CA ILE A 24 -6.44 -2.68 5.94
C ILE A 24 -6.14 -4.15 6.27
N GLU A 25 -6.60 -4.64 7.42
CA GLU A 25 -6.44 -6.05 7.81
C GLU A 25 -7.16 -7.02 6.86
N LYS A 26 -8.20 -6.55 6.17
CA LYS A 26 -8.97 -7.33 5.18
C LYS A 26 -8.38 -7.27 3.77
N ILE A 27 -7.24 -6.61 3.57
CA ILE A 27 -6.52 -6.66 2.28
C ILE A 27 -6.05 -8.09 2.03
N HIS A 28 -6.43 -8.64 0.89
CA HIS A 28 -6.04 -9.99 0.49
C HIS A 28 -4.82 -9.96 -0.42
N TYR A 29 -3.84 -10.80 -0.12
CA TYR A 29 -2.60 -10.96 -0.88
C TYR A 29 -2.59 -12.34 -1.52
N SER A 30 -2.45 -12.41 -2.84
CA SER A 30 -2.36 -13.70 -3.51
C SER A 30 -1.03 -14.42 -3.24
N ASP A 31 -1.01 -15.71 -3.55
CA ASP A 31 0.23 -16.44 -3.74
C ASP A 31 1.09 -15.78 -4.84
N ARG A 32 2.40 -15.99 -4.73
CA ARG A 32 3.37 -15.46 -5.69
C ARG A 32 3.54 -16.44 -6.82
N TYR A 33 3.54 -15.95 -8.05
CA TYR A 33 3.79 -16.73 -9.25
C TYR A 33 4.93 -16.07 -10.03
N THR A 34 5.67 -16.84 -10.82
CA THR A 34 6.89 -16.34 -11.47
C THR A 34 6.95 -16.76 -12.93
N ASP A 35 7.49 -15.89 -13.78
CA ASP A 35 7.99 -16.26 -15.11
C ASP A 35 9.54 -16.27 -15.12
N ASP A 36 10.17 -16.23 -16.29
CA ASP A 36 11.63 -16.24 -16.41
C ASP A 36 12.31 -14.99 -15.83
N ASN A 37 11.63 -13.83 -15.78
CA ASN A 37 12.23 -12.53 -15.46
C ASN A 37 11.68 -11.91 -14.15
N TYR A 38 10.42 -12.19 -13.82
CA TYR A 38 9.68 -11.51 -12.76
C TYR A 38 8.95 -12.48 -11.83
N GLU A 39 8.71 -11.99 -10.62
CA GLU A 39 7.78 -12.51 -9.63
C GLU A 39 6.56 -11.60 -9.59
N TYR A 40 5.37 -12.19 -9.54
CA TYR A 40 4.09 -11.52 -9.62
C TYR A 40 3.22 -11.88 -8.43
N ARG A 41 2.32 -10.96 -8.09
CA ARG A 41 1.26 -11.14 -7.10
C ARG A 41 0.15 -10.15 -7.40
N HIS A 42 -1.08 -10.50 -7.08
CA HIS A 42 -2.17 -9.54 -7.04
C HIS A 42 -2.60 -9.26 -5.60
N VAL A 43 -3.01 -8.02 -5.36
CA VAL A 43 -3.57 -7.57 -4.09
C VAL A 43 -5.00 -7.15 -4.32
N ILE A 44 -5.90 -7.66 -3.51
CA ILE A 44 -7.33 -7.36 -3.60
C ILE A 44 -7.70 -6.46 -2.42
N LEU A 45 -8.09 -5.23 -2.74
CA LEU A 45 -8.59 -4.28 -1.75
C LEU A 45 -10.04 -4.60 -1.40
N PRO A 46 -10.44 -4.49 -0.12
CA PRO A 46 -11.84 -4.53 0.22
C PRO A 46 -12.54 -3.30 -0.37
N LYS A 47 -13.77 -3.50 -0.87
CA LYS A 47 -14.56 -2.44 -1.54
C LYS A 47 -14.75 -1.19 -0.68
N GLN A 48 -14.78 -1.33 0.65
CA GLN A 48 -14.88 -0.21 1.57
C GLN A 48 -13.60 0.62 1.61
N LEU A 49 -12.43 -0.02 1.59
CA LEU A 49 -11.14 0.67 1.51
C LEU A 49 -11.00 1.40 0.17
N LEU A 50 -11.38 0.76 -0.94
CA LEU A 50 -11.32 1.36 -2.26
C LEU A 50 -12.11 2.69 -2.33
N ARG A 51 -13.26 2.78 -1.64
CA ARG A 51 -14.07 4.01 -1.59
C ARG A 51 -13.43 5.14 -0.77
N LEU A 52 -12.51 4.82 0.13
CA LEU A 52 -11.76 5.78 0.95
C LEU A 52 -10.49 6.27 0.25
N VAL A 53 -10.06 5.59 -0.83
CA VAL A 53 -8.88 6.00 -1.60
C VAL A 53 -9.15 7.37 -2.25
N PRO A 54 -8.18 8.31 -2.19
CA PRO A 54 -8.31 9.62 -2.82
C PRO A 54 -8.64 9.54 -4.32
N LYS A 55 -9.54 10.42 -4.80
CA LYS A 55 -9.99 10.42 -6.20
C LYS A 55 -8.86 10.62 -7.22
N ASN A 56 -7.79 11.31 -6.85
CA ASN A 56 -6.61 11.53 -7.71
C ASN A 56 -5.75 10.27 -7.92
N PHE A 57 -6.10 9.15 -7.27
CA PHE A 57 -5.49 7.84 -7.50
C PHE A 57 -6.33 7.01 -8.48
N PHE A 58 -7.48 7.53 -8.92
CA PHE A 58 -8.31 6.93 -9.95
C PHE A 58 -8.05 7.62 -11.28
N ASP A 59 -8.11 6.82 -12.33
CA ASP A 59 -8.22 7.29 -13.69
C ASP A 59 -9.69 7.65 -13.97
N GLU A 60 -9.94 8.90 -14.38
CA GLU A 60 -11.30 9.43 -14.56
C GLU A 60 -12.04 8.78 -15.74
N GLU A 61 -11.31 8.28 -16.74
CA GLU A 61 -11.89 7.68 -17.94
C GLU A 61 -12.24 6.20 -17.70
N MET A 62 -11.38 5.47 -16.99
CA MET A 62 -11.55 4.03 -16.77
C MET A 62 -12.25 3.68 -15.45
N GLY A 63 -12.38 4.62 -14.51
CA GLY A 63 -12.98 4.36 -13.20
C GLY A 63 -12.20 3.34 -12.35
N THR A 64 -10.94 3.12 -12.69
CA THR A 64 -10.02 2.19 -12.04
C THR A 64 -8.87 2.95 -11.41
N LEU A 65 -8.08 2.31 -10.53
CA LEU A 65 -6.88 2.95 -10.00
C LEU A 65 -5.85 3.15 -11.12
N ARG A 66 -5.23 4.33 -11.17
CA ARG A 66 -4.06 4.54 -12.03
C ARG A 66 -2.87 3.74 -11.51
N LEU A 67 -1.78 3.70 -12.28
CA LEU A 67 -0.52 3.18 -11.77
C LEU A 67 -0.06 4.00 -10.56
N LEU A 68 0.28 3.27 -9.49
CA LEU A 68 0.63 3.82 -8.19
C LEU A 68 2.10 3.56 -7.90
N SER A 69 2.81 4.61 -7.48
CA SER A 69 4.16 4.49 -6.97
C SER A 69 4.20 3.79 -5.61
N GLU A 70 5.38 3.31 -5.20
CA GLU A 70 5.58 2.69 -3.88
C GLU A 70 5.01 3.49 -2.69
N PRO A 71 5.31 4.79 -2.54
CA PRO A 71 4.74 5.57 -1.45
C PRO A 71 3.21 5.69 -1.53
N GLU A 72 2.63 5.70 -2.73
CA GLU A 72 1.18 5.83 -2.92
C GLU A 72 0.44 4.57 -2.50
N TRP A 73 0.85 3.38 -3.00
CA TRP A 73 0.17 2.15 -2.62
C TRP A 73 0.45 1.75 -1.16
N ARG A 74 1.63 2.07 -0.61
CA ARG A 74 1.88 1.92 0.83
C ARG A 74 1.00 2.83 1.66
N GLY A 75 0.71 4.05 1.18
CA GLY A 75 -0.20 5.00 1.83
C GLY A 75 -1.65 4.49 1.94
N ILE A 76 -2.08 3.61 1.03
CA ILE A 76 -3.40 2.95 1.11
C ILE A 76 -3.46 1.90 2.24
N GLY A 77 -2.30 1.46 2.73
CA GLY A 77 -2.18 0.39 3.73
C GLY A 77 -1.74 -0.96 3.14
N ILE A 78 -1.41 -1.02 1.85
CA ILE A 78 -0.82 -2.24 1.26
C ILE A 78 0.59 -2.41 1.83
N THR A 79 0.85 -3.57 2.42
CA THR A 79 2.14 -3.90 3.04
C THR A 79 2.75 -5.13 2.39
N GLN A 80 3.92 -4.95 1.77
CA GLN A 80 4.70 -6.03 1.17
C GLN A 80 6.20 -5.71 1.25
N SER A 81 7.02 -6.70 0.91
CA SER A 81 8.48 -6.57 0.85
C SER A 81 8.92 -5.49 -0.14
N LEU A 82 10.22 -5.16 -0.15
CA LEU A 82 10.77 -4.20 -1.10
C LEU A 82 10.79 -4.77 -2.53
N GLY A 83 10.78 -3.86 -3.52
CA GLY A 83 10.97 -4.16 -4.94
C GLY A 83 9.71 -4.46 -5.74
N TRP A 84 8.52 -4.38 -5.13
CA TRP A 84 7.26 -4.57 -5.84
C TRP A 84 6.82 -3.29 -6.54
N GLU A 85 6.48 -3.43 -7.82
CA GLU A 85 5.99 -2.36 -8.70
C GLU A 85 4.55 -2.65 -9.10
N HIS A 86 3.64 -1.68 -8.93
CA HIS A 86 2.29 -1.74 -9.50
C HIS A 86 2.43 -1.50 -11.01
N TYR A 87 2.28 -2.55 -11.81
CA TYR A 87 2.70 -2.50 -13.22
C TYR A 87 1.56 -2.44 -14.23
N GLU A 88 0.37 -2.90 -13.84
CA GLU A 88 -0.77 -2.97 -14.74
C GLU A 88 -2.09 -2.81 -13.99
N VAL A 89 -3.05 -2.15 -14.64
CA VAL A 89 -4.39 -1.90 -14.10
C VAL A 89 -5.35 -2.97 -14.62
N HIS A 90 -6.05 -3.64 -13.71
CA HIS A 90 -7.04 -4.64 -14.07
C HIS A 90 -8.43 -4.01 -14.25
N ALA A 91 -8.76 -3.62 -15.48
CA ALA A 91 -10.03 -2.95 -15.78
C ALA A 91 -11.32 -3.70 -15.34
N PRO A 92 -11.41 -5.04 -15.43
CA PRO A 92 -12.61 -5.78 -15.01
C PRO A 92 -12.89 -5.72 -13.50
N GLU A 93 -11.85 -5.66 -12.66
CA GLU A 93 -11.99 -5.61 -11.20
C GLU A 93 -11.12 -4.48 -10.61
N PRO A 94 -11.67 -3.27 -10.40
CA PRO A 94 -10.90 -2.08 -10.00
C PRO A 94 -10.28 -2.18 -8.59
N ASN A 95 -10.72 -3.15 -7.80
CA ASN A 95 -10.19 -3.48 -6.50
C ASN A 95 -9.00 -4.44 -6.54
N VAL A 96 -8.56 -4.89 -7.72
CA VAL A 96 -7.42 -5.78 -7.91
C VAL A 96 -6.24 -4.98 -8.45
N LEU A 97 -5.13 -4.99 -7.71
CA LEU A 97 -3.87 -4.36 -8.10
C LEU A 97 -2.84 -5.43 -8.46
N LEU A 98 -2.18 -5.26 -9.61
CA LEU A 98 -1.19 -6.21 -10.12
C LEU A 98 0.23 -5.73 -9.82
N PHE A 99 0.97 -6.53 -9.06
CA PHE A 99 2.35 -6.23 -8.70
C PHE A 99 3.31 -7.18 -9.40
N ARG A 100 4.47 -6.65 -9.79
CA ARG A 100 5.62 -7.43 -10.26
C ARG A 100 6.88 -7.00 -9.54
N ARG A 101 7.86 -7.89 -9.45
CA ARG A 101 9.20 -7.64 -8.91
C ARG A 101 10.24 -8.42 -9.71
N PRO A 102 11.38 -7.84 -10.10
CA PRO A 102 12.46 -8.59 -10.75
C PRO A 102 12.95 -9.73 -9.84
N LYS A 103 13.20 -10.92 -10.40
CA LYS A 103 13.72 -12.06 -9.63
C LYS A 103 15.06 -11.77 -8.97
N ASP A 104 15.93 -11.05 -9.68
CA ASP A 104 17.25 -10.65 -9.22
C ASP A 104 17.24 -9.35 -8.40
N TYR A 105 16.09 -9.00 -7.80
CA TYR A 105 15.98 -7.78 -7.00
C TYR A 105 16.92 -7.84 -5.79
N ALA A 106 18.03 -7.10 -5.87
CA ALA A 106 18.87 -6.78 -4.75
C ALA A 106 18.36 -5.49 -4.11
N PRO A 107 17.95 -5.49 -2.82
CA PRO A 107 17.61 -4.24 -2.15
C PRO A 107 18.84 -3.32 -2.19
N PRO A 108 18.65 -2.01 -2.44
CA PRO A 108 19.77 -1.08 -2.44
C PRO A 108 20.52 -1.21 -1.11
N PRO A 109 21.86 -1.14 -1.11
CA PRO A 109 22.64 -1.29 0.11
C PRO A 109 22.12 -0.29 1.14
N GLN A 110 21.49 -0.81 2.19
CA GLN A 110 21.14 -0.01 3.35
C GLN A 110 22.46 0.57 3.83
N HIS A 111 22.62 1.89 3.76
CA HIS A 111 23.81 2.56 4.26
C HIS A 111 24.03 2.07 5.69
N ALA A 112 25.00 1.16 5.86
CA ALA A 112 25.36 0.63 7.16
C ALA A 112 25.81 1.83 7.97
N ASN A 113 25.04 2.19 8.99
CA ASN A 113 25.34 3.32 9.86
C ASN A 113 26.77 3.14 10.41
N PRO A 114 27.76 3.98 10.06
CA PRO A 114 29.16 3.75 10.42
C PRO A 114 29.45 3.92 11.92
N LYS A 115 28.43 4.15 12.76
CA LYS A 115 28.59 4.45 14.20
C LYS A 115 28.61 3.22 15.13
N ALA A 116 28.68 2.00 14.60
CA ALA A 116 28.77 0.78 15.44
C ALA A 116 30.20 0.26 15.67
N ALA A 117 31.24 0.94 15.17
CA ALA A 117 32.62 0.44 15.18
C ALA A 117 33.60 1.18 16.11
N THR A 118 33.15 1.87 17.16
CA THR A 118 34.04 2.45 18.18
C THR A 118 33.63 2.02 19.58
N ARG A 119 33.81 0.73 19.91
CA ARG A 119 33.94 0.29 21.31
C ARG A 119 34.65 -1.07 21.43
N ARG A 120 35.94 -1.08 21.14
CA ARG A 120 36.98 -2.08 21.50
C ARG A 120 38.26 -1.49 20.91
N ARG A 121 39.28 -1.06 21.64
CA ARG A 121 39.82 -1.36 22.97
C ARG A 121 40.43 -0.10 23.55
#